data_AF-R2RY01-F1
#
_entry.id   AF-R2RY01-F1
#
_cell.length_a   1.000
_cell.length_b   1.000
_cell.length_c   1.000
_cell.angle_alpha   90.00
_cell.angle_beta   90.00
_cell.angle_gamma   90.00
#
_symmetry.space_group_name_H-M   'P 1'
#
loop_
_entity.id
_entity.type
_entity.pdbx_description
1 polymer ?
#
loop_
_entity_poly.entity_id
_entity_poly.type
_entity_poly.pdbx_seq_one_letter_code
_entity_poly.pdbx_strand_id
1 'polypeptide(L)'
;MVRPMKQGLDYFPMDVSFTRDVKVRRVHMACGMESIGILVYLLSLIYRDQGYYEKWDEELCFLTAMDLHLEESLAEQVVQKAAQVGFFDGELLADWGILTSAGIQERFLAATRKRKVRRLIQEYLLVDVAEEGKIELHSIRKDTQQTEKKAENSLEPFARAEDLAQGDSYQATL
;
A
#
# COMPACT_ATOMS: atom_id res chain seq x y z
N MET A 1 16.68 32.18 0.22
CA MET A 1 16.56 30.90 -0.51
C MET A 1 15.13 30.44 -0.40
N VAL A 2 14.42 30.23 -1.53
CA VAL A 2 13.06 29.68 -1.52
C VAL A 2 13.18 28.18 -1.25
N ARG A 3 12.65 27.71 -0.13
CA ARG A 3 12.53 26.25 0.09
C ARG A 3 11.47 25.74 -0.89
N PRO A 4 11.75 24.70 -1.69
CA PRO A 4 10.71 24.02 -2.46
C PRO A 4 9.54 23.68 -1.53
N MET A 5 8.31 24.00 -1.93
CA MET A 5 7.15 23.65 -1.11
C MET A 5 7.00 22.13 -1.11
N LYS A 6 7.16 21.50 0.06
CA LYS A 6 6.95 20.06 0.23
C LYS A 6 5.49 19.72 -0.08
N GLN A 7 5.27 18.74 -0.95
CA GLN A 7 3.95 18.27 -1.33
C GLN A 7 3.29 17.48 -0.20
N GLY A 8 3.96 16.48 0.37
CA GLY A 8 3.44 15.76 1.52
C GLY A 8 3.47 16.54 2.84
N LEU A 9 3.28 15.82 3.93
CA LEU A 9 3.16 16.29 5.30
C LEU A 9 4.39 15.85 6.11
N ASP A 10 4.70 16.58 7.19
CA ASP A 10 5.72 16.17 8.16
C ASP A 10 5.12 15.30 9.28
N TYR A 11 3.81 15.38 9.46
CA TYR A 11 2.99 14.58 10.37
C TYR A 11 1.58 14.50 9.79
N PHE A 12 0.85 13.42 10.08
CA PHE A 12 -0.54 13.28 9.66
C PHE A 12 -1.46 12.99 10.85
N PRO A 13 -2.69 13.49 10.85
CA PRO A 13 -3.67 13.16 11.88
C PRO A 13 -4.16 11.72 11.67
N MET A 14 -4.04 10.89 12.69
CA MET A 14 -4.62 9.55 12.74
C MET A 14 -5.74 9.52 13.78
N ASP A 15 -6.85 8.89 13.44
CA ASP A 15 -7.96 8.71 14.37
C ASP A 15 -7.55 7.78 15.52
N VAL A 16 -7.83 8.17 16.76
CA VAL A 16 -7.61 7.33 17.95
C VAL A 16 -8.42 6.04 17.90
N SER A 17 -9.50 6.01 17.12
CA SER A 17 -10.35 4.86 16.86
C SER A 17 -9.92 4.05 15.62
N PHE A 18 -8.75 4.32 15.03
CA PHE A 18 -8.24 3.63 13.83
C PHE A 18 -8.32 2.10 13.95
N THR A 19 -7.89 1.53 15.06
CA THR A 19 -7.93 0.08 15.32
C THR A 19 -9.35 -0.47 15.50
N ARG A 20 -10.33 0.41 15.72
CA ARG A 20 -11.77 0.10 15.82
C ARG A 20 -12.51 0.35 14.51
N ASP A 21 -11.85 0.80 13.45
CA ASP A 21 -12.47 0.87 12.15
C ASP A 21 -12.82 -0.55 11.65
N VAL A 22 -14.02 -0.74 11.09
CA VAL A 22 -14.48 -2.04 10.62
C VAL A 22 -13.57 -2.60 9.52
N LYS A 23 -13.07 -1.75 8.63
CA LYS A 23 -12.17 -2.11 7.53
C LYS A 23 -10.82 -2.57 8.08
N VAL A 24 -10.24 -1.81 9.01
CA VAL A 24 -8.98 -2.18 9.69
C VAL A 24 -9.13 -3.51 10.42
N ARG A 25 -10.22 -3.72 11.16
CA ARG A 25 -10.47 -5.00 11.83
C ARG A 25 -10.62 -6.17 10.85
N ARG A 26 -11.27 -5.96 9.70
CA ARG A 26 -11.40 -7.00 8.67
C ARG A 26 -10.05 -7.39 8.05
N VAL A 27 -9.15 -6.43 7.87
CA VAL A 27 -7.76 -6.71 7.43
C VAL A 27 -7.02 -7.47 8.52
N HIS A 28 -7.07 -6.98 9.75
CA HIS A 28 -6.43 -7.62 10.90
C HIS A 28 -6.88 -9.08 11.11
N MET A 29 -8.17 -9.36 11.02
CA MET A 29 -8.71 -10.73 11.16
C MET A 29 -8.25 -11.68 10.06
N ALA A 30 -7.87 -11.17 8.89
CA ALA A 30 -7.43 -11.99 7.77
C ALA A 30 -5.89 -12.15 7.71
N CYS A 31 -5.14 -11.12 8.11
CA CYS A 31 -3.70 -11.02 7.88
C CYS A 31 -2.86 -10.97 9.17
N GLY A 32 -3.47 -11.06 10.36
CA GLY A 32 -2.75 -11.00 11.63
C GLY A 32 -2.57 -9.58 12.19
N MET A 33 -1.86 -9.46 13.31
CA MET A 33 -1.68 -8.18 14.02
C MET A 33 -0.73 -7.22 13.30
N GLU A 34 0.26 -7.78 12.62
CA GLU A 34 1.30 -7.11 11.83
C GLU A 34 0.69 -6.21 10.76
N SER A 35 -0.48 -6.59 10.24
CA SER A 35 -1.23 -5.80 9.26
C SER A 35 -1.56 -4.38 9.73
N ILE A 36 -1.77 -4.17 11.04
CA ILE A 36 -2.01 -2.83 11.59
C ILE A 36 -0.76 -1.97 11.42
N GLY A 37 0.42 -2.52 11.69
CA GLY A 37 1.70 -1.85 11.50
C GLY A 37 1.94 -1.49 10.02
N ILE A 38 1.66 -2.43 9.12
CA ILE A 38 1.76 -2.21 7.66
C ILE A 38 0.83 -1.07 7.23
N LEU A 39 -0.45 -1.08 7.63
CA LEU A 39 -1.39 -0.01 7.26
C LEU A 39 -0.94 1.36 7.78
N VAL A 40 -0.45 1.44 9.02
CA VAL A 40 0.07 2.68 9.61
C VAL A 40 1.31 3.17 8.85
N TYR A 41 2.23 2.27 8.52
CA TYR A 41 3.43 2.58 7.76
C TYR A 41 3.08 3.09 6.35
N LEU A 42 2.19 2.41 5.62
CA LEU A 42 1.76 2.84 4.29
C LEU A 42 1.05 4.20 4.32
N LEU A 43 0.18 4.45 5.31
CA LEU A 43 -0.40 5.78 5.51
C LEU A 43 0.69 6.83 5.73
N SER A 44 1.75 6.50 6.47
CA SER A 44 2.85 7.43 6.71
C SER A 44 3.59 7.80 5.42
N LEU A 45 3.82 6.84 4.52
CA LEU A 45 4.44 7.09 3.22
C LEU A 45 3.55 7.93 2.31
N ILE A 46 2.27 7.52 2.18
CA ILE A 46 1.26 8.27 1.42
C ILE A 46 1.22 9.73 1.84
N TYR A 47 1.15 10.00 3.15
CA TYR A 47 1.10 11.38 3.64
C TYR A 47 2.45 12.10 3.54
N ARG A 48 3.58 11.41 3.66
CA ARG A 48 4.92 12.03 3.66
C ARG A 48 5.35 12.51 2.29
N ASP A 49 5.05 11.74 1.24
CA ASP A 49 5.63 11.94 -0.09
C ASP A 49 4.69 12.72 -0.99
N GLN A 50 3.66 12.09 -1.57
CA GLN A 50 2.69 12.77 -2.45
C GLN A 50 1.52 13.42 -1.69
N GLY A 51 1.30 13.01 -0.44
CA GLY A 51 0.33 13.57 0.46
C GLY A 51 -1.05 12.91 0.43
N TYR A 52 -1.48 12.36 -0.71
CA TYR A 52 -2.84 11.82 -0.86
C TYR A 52 -2.90 10.51 -1.65
N TYR A 53 -1.79 10.05 -2.21
CA TYR A 53 -1.64 8.72 -2.79
C TYR A 53 -0.19 8.26 -2.62
N GLU A 54 0.08 6.99 -2.88
CA GLU A 54 1.44 6.50 -3.11
C GLU A 54 1.42 5.42 -4.18
N LYS A 55 2.48 5.30 -4.99
CA LYS A 55 2.53 4.24 -6.00
C LYS A 55 2.86 2.91 -5.34
N TRP A 56 2.04 1.89 -5.58
CA TRP A 56 2.28 0.52 -5.14
C TRP A 56 2.90 -0.30 -6.26
N ASP A 57 4.21 -0.55 -6.15
CA ASP A 57 4.95 -1.44 -7.04
C ASP A 57 5.84 -2.40 -6.24
N GLU A 58 6.57 -3.26 -6.95
CA GLU A 58 7.46 -4.28 -6.35
C GLU A 58 8.52 -3.64 -5.44
N GLU A 59 9.03 -2.45 -5.80
CA GLU A 59 10.01 -1.72 -5.00
C GLU A 59 9.41 -1.24 -3.67
N LEU A 60 8.22 -0.64 -3.70
CA LEU A 60 7.56 -0.21 -2.46
C LEU A 60 7.17 -1.40 -1.58
N CYS A 61 6.74 -2.52 -2.18
CA CYS A 61 6.44 -3.74 -1.44
C CYS A 61 7.69 -4.28 -0.71
N PHE A 62 8.81 -4.37 -1.41
CA PHE A 62 10.11 -4.77 -0.85
C PHE A 62 10.54 -3.84 0.29
N LEU A 63 10.50 -2.51 0.08
CA LEU A 63 10.89 -1.54 1.11
C LEU A 63 10.00 -1.62 2.35
N THR A 64 8.69 -1.80 2.17
CA THR A 64 7.74 -1.97 3.28
C THR A 64 8.07 -3.19 4.12
N ALA A 65 8.35 -4.32 3.47
CA ALA A 65 8.72 -5.57 4.14
C ALA A 65 10.07 -5.43 4.86
N MET A 66 11.07 -4.83 4.20
CA MET A 66 12.39 -4.59 4.75
C MET A 66 12.34 -3.69 6.01
N ASP A 67 11.64 -2.56 5.94
CA ASP A 67 11.56 -1.57 7.02
C ASP A 67 10.81 -2.09 8.24
N LEU A 68 9.81 -2.97 8.03
CA LEU A 68 9.03 -3.56 9.11
C LEU A 68 9.57 -4.91 9.59
N HIS A 69 10.62 -5.43 8.94
CA HIS A 69 11.17 -6.77 9.17
C HIS A 69 10.11 -7.87 9.04
N LEU A 70 9.33 -7.83 7.95
CA LEU A 70 8.26 -8.75 7.62
C LEU A 70 8.49 -9.39 6.24
N GLU A 71 7.69 -10.40 5.92
CA GLU A 71 7.67 -11.03 4.59
C GLU A 71 6.97 -10.13 3.56
N GLU A 72 7.53 -10.00 2.35
CA GLU A 72 6.90 -9.27 1.24
C GLU A 72 5.50 -9.80 0.90
N SER A 73 5.34 -11.12 0.96
CA SER A 73 4.05 -11.78 0.73
C SER A 73 2.98 -11.33 1.73
N LEU A 74 3.35 -10.95 2.96
CA LEU A 74 2.41 -10.43 3.95
C LEU A 74 2.01 -8.99 3.62
N ALA A 75 2.96 -8.15 3.21
CA ALA A 75 2.67 -6.78 2.78
C ALA A 75 1.70 -6.78 1.58
N GLU A 76 1.94 -7.63 0.58
CA GLU A 76 1.06 -7.79 -0.57
C GLU A 76 -0.34 -8.26 -0.17
N GLN A 77 -0.45 -9.29 0.69
CA GLN A 77 -1.73 -9.78 1.20
C GLN A 77 -2.51 -8.70 1.95
N VAL A 78 -1.83 -7.89 2.76
CA VAL A 78 -2.46 -6.78 3.50
C VAL A 78 -3.00 -5.72 2.55
N VAL A 79 -2.23 -5.31 1.53
CA VAL A 79 -2.69 -4.33 0.53
C VAL A 79 -3.87 -4.86 -0.26
N GLN A 80 -3.81 -6.10 -0.74
CA GLN A 80 -4.93 -6.74 -1.44
C GLN A 80 -6.18 -6.80 -0.55
N LYS A 81 -6.02 -7.19 0.72
CA LYS A 81 -7.15 -7.26 1.64
C LYS A 81 -7.71 -5.88 1.97
N ALA A 82 -6.85 -4.88 2.13
CA ALA A 82 -7.22 -3.49 2.39
C ALA A 82 -8.04 -2.92 1.23
N ALA A 83 -7.66 -3.22 -0.02
CA ALA A 83 -8.46 -2.85 -1.20
C ALA A 83 -9.83 -3.56 -1.22
N GLN A 84 -9.86 -4.87 -0.96
CA GLN A 84 -11.11 -5.65 -0.93
C GLN A 84 -12.15 -5.13 0.09
N VAL A 85 -11.69 -4.59 1.23
CA VAL A 85 -12.58 -4.03 2.27
C VAL A 85 -12.84 -2.53 2.10
N GLY A 86 -12.31 -1.92 1.03
CA GLY A 86 -12.45 -0.50 0.73
C GLY A 86 -11.67 0.42 1.67
N PHE A 87 -10.59 -0.06 2.28
CA PHE A 87 -9.63 0.80 3.00
C PHE A 87 -8.82 1.62 2.00
N PHE A 88 -8.32 0.94 0.96
CA PHE A 88 -7.86 1.56 -0.27
C PHE A 88 -8.94 1.44 -1.34
N ASP A 89 -8.93 2.37 -2.28
CA ASP A 89 -9.75 2.30 -3.47
C ASP A 89 -9.22 1.20 -4.41
N GLY A 90 -10.04 0.19 -4.65
CA GLY A 90 -9.66 -0.97 -5.44
C GLY A 90 -9.52 -0.66 -6.93
N GLU A 91 -10.30 0.30 -7.44
CA GLU A 91 -10.27 0.69 -8.86
C GLU A 91 -8.97 1.44 -9.17
N LEU A 92 -8.61 2.44 -8.36
CA LEU A 92 -7.34 3.16 -8.54
C LEU A 92 -6.11 2.29 -8.29
N LEU A 93 -6.20 1.31 -7.37
CA LEU A 93 -5.12 0.34 -7.21
C LEU A 93 -4.96 -0.53 -8.47
N ALA A 94 -6.06 -1.03 -9.04
CA ALA A 94 -6.01 -1.89 -10.23
C ALA A 94 -5.61 -1.12 -11.49
N ASP A 95 -6.16 0.07 -11.68
CA ASP A 95 -6.03 0.85 -12.92
C ASP A 95 -4.73 1.66 -13.00
N TRP A 96 -4.20 2.07 -11.85
CA TRP A 96 -3.08 2.99 -11.76
C TRP A 96 -1.94 2.50 -10.85
N GLY A 97 -2.15 1.41 -10.10
CA GLY A 97 -1.16 0.91 -9.17
C GLY A 97 -0.89 1.89 -8.04
N ILE A 98 -1.92 2.56 -7.50
CA ILE A 98 -1.75 3.52 -6.39
C ILE A 98 -2.58 3.15 -5.17
N LEU A 99 -2.05 3.48 -3.99
CA LEU A 99 -2.76 3.43 -2.72
C LEU A 99 -3.36 4.79 -2.43
N THR A 100 -4.69 4.87 -2.43
CA THR A 100 -5.43 6.06 -1.99
C THR A 100 -6.83 5.66 -1.53
N SER A 101 -7.57 6.60 -0.94
CA SER A 101 -9.01 6.48 -0.69
C SER A 101 -9.60 7.86 -0.44
N ALA A 102 -10.93 8.00 -0.55
CA ALA A 102 -11.61 9.27 -0.29
C ALA A 102 -11.22 9.86 1.08
N GLY A 103 -11.23 9.04 2.15
CA GLY A 103 -10.84 9.50 3.48
C GLY A 103 -9.36 9.90 3.60
N ILE A 104 -8.46 9.29 2.82
CA ILE A 104 -7.06 9.72 2.76
C ILE A 104 -6.98 11.13 2.15
N GLN A 105 -7.64 11.33 1.00
CA GLN A 105 -7.64 12.58 0.26
C GLN A 105 -8.30 13.72 1.05
N GLU A 106 -9.45 13.48 1.69
CA GLU A 106 -10.13 14.46 2.55
C GLU A 106 -9.21 14.97 3.67
N ARG A 107 -8.53 14.06 4.38
CA ARG A 107 -7.61 14.46 5.46
C ARG A 107 -6.43 15.26 4.94
N PHE A 108 -5.86 14.88 3.79
CA PHE A 108 -4.78 15.64 3.17
C PHE A 108 -5.24 17.04 2.76
N LEU A 109 -6.38 17.15 2.08
CA LEU A 109 -6.95 18.43 1.65
C LEU A 109 -7.27 19.33 2.85
N ALA A 110 -7.81 18.76 3.92
CA ALA A 110 -8.06 19.49 5.17
C ALA A 110 -6.75 19.97 5.83
N ALA A 111 -5.73 19.11 5.93
CA ALA A 111 -4.42 19.46 6.50
C ALA A 111 -3.68 20.51 5.66
N THR A 112 -3.93 20.55 4.35
CA THR A 112 -3.28 21.47 3.41
C THR A 112 -4.15 22.65 3.00
N ARG A 113 -5.29 22.87 3.66
CA ARG A 113 -6.25 23.94 3.32
C ARG A 113 -5.62 25.33 3.24
N LYS A 114 -4.65 25.63 4.12
CA LYS A 114 -3.94 26.92 4.18
C LYS A 114 -2.74 27.04 3.22
N ARG A 115 -2.42 26.01 2.44
CA ARG A 115 -1.28 26.06 1.51
C ARG A 115 -1.65 26.90 0.29
N LYS A 116 -0.68 27.68 -0.20
CA LYS A 116 -0.87 28.57 -1.35
C LYS A 116 -1.14 27.80 -2.65
N VAL A 117 -0.50 26.65 -2.81
CA VAL A 117 -0.59 25.80 -3.99
C VAL A 117 -0.74 24.35 -3.54
N ARG A 118 -1.68 23.64 -4.15
CA ARG A 118 -1.85 22.19 -4.03
C ARG A 118 -1.80 21.57 -5.41
N ARG A 119 -0.87 20.65 -5.65
CA ARG A 119 -0.76 19.92 -6.92
C ARG A 119 -1.47 18.60 -6.78
N LEU A 120 -2.45 18.35 -7.65
CA LEU A 120 -3.29 17.16 -7.61
C LEU A 120 -3.39 16.57 -9.01
N ILE A 121 -3.49 15.25 -9.10
CA ILE A 121 -3.68 14.51 -10.36
C ILE A 121 -5.16 14.22 -10.49
N GLN A 122 -5.77 14.70 -11.57
CA GLN A 122 -7.22 14.66 -11.75
C GLN A 122 -7.76 13.22 -11.74
N GLU A 123 -7.05 12.31 -12.40
CA GLU A 123 -7.47 10.91 -12.54
C GLU A 123 -7.38 10.12 -11.23
N TYR A 124 -6.72 10.65 -10.20
CA TYR A 124 -6.59 10.02 -8.89
C TYR A 124 -7.62 10.53 -7.87
N LEU A 125 -8.34 11.60 -8.19
CA LEU A 125 -9.25 12.23 -7.24
C LEU A 125 -10.56 11.43 -7.11
N LEU A 126 -10.90 11.12 -5.87
CA LEU A 126 -12.14 10.47 -5.45
C LEU A 126 -13.11 11.45 -4.78
N VAL A 127 -12.68 12.69 -4.54
CA VAL A 127 -13.41 13.69 -3.78
C VAL A 127 -13.39 15.04 -4.48
N ASP A 128 -14.45 15.82 -4.26
CA ASP A 128 -14.54 17.18 -4.77
C ASP A 128 -13.55 18.09 -4.05
N VAL A 129 -12.72 18.79 -4.82
CA VAL A 129 -11.71 19.69 -4.26
C VAL A 129 -12.30 21.09 -4.14
N ALA A 130 -12.60 21.51 -2.91
CA ALA A 130 -13.12 22.86 -2.64
C ALA A 130 -12.09 23.97 -2.92
N GLU A 131 -12.56 25.11 -3.43
CA GLU A 131 -11.75 26.22 -3.99
C GLU A 131 -11.00 27.12 -2.99
N GLU A 132 -10.74 26.67 -1.76
CA GLU A 132 -9.89 27.45 -0.85
C GLU A 132 -8.40 27.25 -1.22
N GLY A 133 -7.89 28.13 -2.08
CA GLY A 133 -6.48 28.17 -2.52
C GLY A 133 -6.28 27.87 -4.01
N LYS A 134 -5.05 28.04 -4.51
CA LYS A 134 -4.74 27.67 -5.91
C LYS A 134 -4.55 26.16 -6.02
N ILE A 135 -5.43 25.51 -6.79
CA ILE A 135 -5.31 24.09 -7.12
C ILE A 135 -4.67 23.98 -8.50
N GLU A 136 -3.57 23.25 -8.59
CA GLU A 136 -2.91 22.90 -9.84
C GLU A 136 -3.29 21.45 -10.16
N LEU A 137 -4.30 21.29 -11.04
CA LEU A 137 -4.70 19.99 -11.55
C LEU A 137 -3.79 19.60 -12.72
N HIS A 138 -3.20 18.42 -12.62
CA HIS A 138 -2.47 17.78 -13.70
C HIS A 138 -3.24 16.57 -14.19
N SER A 139 -3.27 16.37 -15.50
CA SER A 139 -3.78 15.16 -16.11
C SER A 139 -2.60 14.28 -16.50
N ILE A 140 -2.72 12.99 -16.24
CA ILE A 140 -1.75 11.99 -16.67
C ILE A 140 -2.43 10.95 -17.57
N ARG A 141 -1.66 10.38 -18.51
CA ARG A 141 -2.13 9.28 -19.35
C ARG A 141 -1.86 7.96 -18.63
N LYS A 142 -2.79 7.01 -18.69
CA LYS A 142 -2.52 5.63 -18.29
C LYS A 142 -1.45 5.06 -19.21
N ASP A 143 -0.30 4.68 -18.67
CA ASP A 143 0.68 3.89 -19.40
C ASP A 143 0.20 2.44 -19.41
N THR A 144 -0.34 1.98 -20.55
CA THR A 144 -0.94 0.64 -20.73
C THR A 144 0.09 -0.52 -20.69
N GLN A 145 1.29 -0.35 -20.12
CA GLN A 145 2.39 -1.32 -20.22
C GLN A 145 2.65 -2.11 -18.93
N GLN A 146 1.64 -2.73 -18.32
CA GLN A 146 1.86 -3.75 -17.27
C GLN A 146 0.80 -4.86 -17.34
N THR A 147 0.73 -5.61 -18.44
CA THR A 147 -0.02 -6.89 -18.45
C THR A 147 0.71 -8.06 -19.12
N GLU A 148 1.82 -7.84 -19.84
CA GLU A 148 2.42 -8.91 -20.66
C GLU A 148 3.58 -9.68 -20.03
N LYS A 149 4.17 -9.25 -18.90
CA LYS A 149 5.36 -9.93 -18.33
C LYS A 149 5.10 -11.06 -17.34
N LYS A 150 3.85 -11.30 -16.90
CA LYS A 150 3.54 -12.31 -15.86
C LYS A 150 3.17 -13.69 -16.41
N ALA A 151 3.12 -13.88 -17.74
CA ALA A 151 2.65 -15.13 -18.36
C ALA A 151 3.73 -16.20 -18.62
N GLU A 152 5.03 -15.90 -18.53
CA GLU A 152 6.08 -16.85 -18.99
C GLU A 152 6.86 -17.58 -17.88
N ASN A 153 6.64 -17.32 -16.60
CA ASN A 153 7.48 -17.91 -15.54
C ASN A 153 6.73 -18.74 -14.48
N SER A 154 5.72 -19.52 -14.88
CA SER A 154 5.13 -20.53 -13.98
C SER A 154 4.77 -21.83 -14.69
N LEU A 155 5.79 -22.57 -15.12
CA LEU A 155 5.67 -24.01 -15.32
C LEU A 155 6.93 -24.70 -14.81
N GLU A 156 6.96 -25.00 -13.51
CA GLU A 156 7.59 -26.23 -13.04
C GLU A 156 6.65 -26.90 -12.03
N PRO A 157 6.20 -28.14 -12.25
CA PRO A 157 5.23 -28.80 -11.40
C PRO A 157 5.88 -29.27 -10.09
N PHE A 158 5.35 -28.79 -8.98
CA PHE A 158 5.65 -29.27 -7.64
C PHE A 158 5.04 -30.69 -7.47
N ALA A 159 5.81 -31.71 -7.81
CA ALA A 159 5.44 -33.10 -7.56
C ALA A 159 5.50 -33.40 -6.05
N ARG A 160 4.41 -33.94 -5.51
CA ARG A 160 4.24 -34.30 -4.10
C ARG A 160 4.46 -35.81 -3.89
N ALA A 161 5.35 -36.09 -2.93
CA ALA A 161 5.37 -37.18 -1.96
C ALA A 161 5.53 -38.66 -2.38
N GLU A 162 6.41 -39.30 -1.59
CA GLU A 162 6.40 -40.67 -1.06
C GLU A 162 7.19 -41.78 -1.77
N ASP A 163 7.62 -42.71 -0.90
CA ASP A 163 8.44 -43.93 -1.05
C ASP A 163 9.98 -43.77 -1.05
N LEU A 164 10.82 -44.47 -0.27
CA LEU A 164 10.69 -45.60 0.68
C LEU A 164 11.97 -45.65 1.56
N ALA A 165 11.83 -46.26 2.73
CA ALA A 165 12.88 -46.57 3.72
C ALA A 165 14.02 -47.48 3.21
N GLN A 166 15.23 -47.35 3.78
CA GLN A 166 16.04 -48.44 4.39
C GLN A 166 17.49 -48.02 4.73
N GLY A 167 17.97 -48.45 5.91
CA GLY A 167 19.39 -48.60 6.30
C GLY A 167 20.12 -47.28 6.62
N ASP A 168 20.91 -47.10 7.67
CA ASP A 168 21.65 -48.06 8.46
C ASP A 168 21.92 -47.54 9.88
N SER A 169 22.14 -48.54 10.74
CA SER A 169 22.53 -48.52 12.14
C SER A 169 23.71 -47.62 12.51
N TYR A 170 23.59 -46.90 13.62
CA TYR A 170 24.70 -46.75 14.57
C TYR A 170 24.19 -46.95 16.00
N GLN A 171 24.37 -48.19 16.49
CA GLN A 171 24.43 -48.57 17.89
C GLN A 171 25.89 -48.94 18.18
N ALA A 172 26.52 -48.25 19.13
CA ALA A 172 27.54 -48.75 20.06
C ALA A 172 27.94 -47.57 20.99
N THR A 173 27.35 -47.44 22.20
CA THR A 173 27.81 -47.92 23.53
C THR A 173 29.14 -47.37 24.05
N LEU A 174 29.00 -46.74 25.24
CA LEU A 174 29.93 -46.52 26.36
C LEU A 174 31.26 -45.80 26.09
#